data_AF-A0A643CJ62-F1
#
_entry.id   AF-A0A643CJ62-F1
#
_cell.length_a   1.000
_cell.length_b   1.000
_cell.length_c   1.000
_cell.angle_alpha   90.00
_cell.angle_beta   90.00
_cell.angle_gamma   90.00
#
_symmetry.space_group_name_H-M   'P 1'
#
loop_
_entity.id
_entity.type
_entity.pdbx_description
1 polymer ?
#
loop_
_entity_poly.entity_id
_entity_poly.type
_entity_poly.pdbx_seq_one_letter_code
_entity_poly.pdbx_strand_id
1 'polypeptide(L)'
;FGRKLILRWCSLQLAISGTCAAFAPTFLIYCSLRFWSGCSAVVIITNNWMLIVEWTRSQSKAMVITLITCAISIGQIMLGGLAFVFRDWHTLQLVVSVPFFVFFFSSRWLVESARWLIITNNPDKGLKELKKVAHRNGIKNAEAALNMEGFKVTMQEELEAAQTKTTVFDLFRTPNLRKRICLLLFV
;
A
#
# COMPACT_ATOMS: atom_id res chain seq x y z
N PHE A 1 -8.95 -8.38 7.81
CA PHE A 1 -9.44 -7.49 6.74
C PHE A 1 -8.47 -7.49 5.57
N GLY A 2 -8.98 -7.46 4.33
CA GLY A 2 -8.16 -7.45 3.12
C GLY A 2 -7.54 -6.09 2.82
N ARG A 3 -6.36 -6.09 2.20
CA ARG A 3 -5.59 -4.89 1.87
C ARG A 3 -6.35 -4.00 0.89
N LYS A 4 -7.08 -4.58 -0.07
CA LYS A 4 -7.90 -3.85 -1.04
C LYS A 4 -9.03 -3.06 -0.38
N LEU A 5 -9.71 -3.68 0.59
CA LEU A 5 -10.82 -3.04 1.31
C LEU A 5 -10.33 -1.87 2.14
N ILE A 6 -9.20 -2.04 2.85
CA ILE A 6 -8.55 -0.99 3.63
C ILE A 6 -8.16 0.18 2.71
N LEU A 7 -7.50 -0.09 1.57
CA LEU A 7 -7.14 0.95 0.60
C LEU A 7 -8.34 1.73 0.10
N ARG A 8 -9.44 1.04 -0.21
CA ARG A 8 -10.67 1.69 -0.67
C ARG A 8 -11.23 2.64 0.38
N TRP A 9 -11.39 2.19 1.62
CA TRP A 9 -11.93 3.02 2.69
C TRP A 9 -11.00 4.19 3.05
N CYS A 10 -9.70 3.94 3.18
CA CYS A 10 -8.74 5.01 3.48
C CYS A 10 -8.67 6.04 2.34
N SER A 11 -8.75 5.61 1.07
CA SER A 11 -8.77 6.55 -0.06
C SER A 11 -10.02 7.42 -0.06
N LEU A 12 -11.18 6.83 0.25
CA LEU A 12 -12.44 7.57 0.38
C LEU A 12 -12.38 8.56 1.54
N GLN A 13 -11.90 8.11 2.71
CA GLN A 13 -11.73 8.94 3.89
C GLN A 13 -10.78 10.11 3.62
N LEU A 14 -9.65 9.86 2.95
CA LEU A 14 -8.69 10.89 2.56
C LEU A 14 -9.33 11.90 1.59
N ALA A 15 -10.06 11.43 0.59
CA ALA A 15 -10.72 12.31 -0.39
C ALA A 15 -11.79 13.20 0.27
N ILE A 16 -12.62 12.63 1.15
CA ILE A 16 -13.67 13.37 1.86
C ILE A 16 -13.04 14.37 2.84
N SER A 17 -12.14 13.90 3.73
CA SER A 17 -11.53 14.78 4.73
C SER A 17 -10.66 15.89 4.11
N GLY A 18 -9.96 15.59 3.00
CA GLY A 18 -9.21 16.56 2.23
C GLY A 18 -10.09 17.64 1.60
N THR A 19 -11.23 17.24 1.01
CA THR A 19 -12.21 18.16 0.41
C THR A 19 -12.90 19.01 1.47
N CYS A 20 -13.36 18.39 2.57
CA CYS A 20 -14.00 19.11 3.68
C CYS A 20 -13.04 20.11 4.34
N ALA A 21 -11.73 19.81 4.37
CA ALA A 21 -10.73 20.73 4.94
C ALA A 21 -10.66 22.06 4.16
N ALA A 22 -10.97 22.06 2.86
CA ALA A 22 -11.05 23.28 2.05
C ALA A 22 -12.29 24.15 2.37
N PHE A 23 -13.25 23.66 3.15
CA PHE A 23 -14.45 24.41 3.54
C PHE A 23 -14.61 24.51 5.06
N ALA A 24 -13.54 24.22 5.81
CA ALA A 24 -13.59 24.20 7.26
C ALA A 24 -13.87 25.62 7.82
N PRO A 25 -14.95 25.81 8.62
CA PRO A 25 -15.33 27.14 9.10
C PRO A 25 -14.47 27.61 10.28
N THR A 26 -13.76 26.69 10.94
CA THR A 26 -12.87 27.00 12.07
C THR A 26 -11.55 26.24 11.97
N PHE A 27 -10.51 26.82 12.57
CA PHE A 27 -9.17 26.23 12.58
C PHE A 27 -9.13 24.84 13.25
N LEU A 28 -9.92 24.62 14.32
CA LEU A 28 -9.98 23.32 14.98
C LEU A 28 -10.54 22.23 14.06
N ILE A 29 -11.63 22.53 13.33
CA ILE A 29 -12.23 21.60 12.37
C ILE A 29 -11.21 21.29 11.26
N TYR A 30 -10.51 22.31 10.76
CA TYR A 30 -9.44 22.12 9.79
C TYR A 30 -8.35 21.17 10.31
N CYS A 31 -7.85 21.39 11.53
CA CYS A 31 -6.84 20.53 12.15
C CYS A 31 -7.31 19.09 12.32
N SER A 32 -8.54 18.86 12.79
CA SER A 32 -9.11 17.52 12.92
C SER A 32 -9.23 16.80 11.58
N LEU A 33 -9.67 17.51 10.52
CA LEU A 33 -9.77 16.94 9.18
C LEU A 33 -8.39 16.61 8.59
N ARG A 34 -7.39 17.47 8.82
CA ARG A 34 -6.00 17.23 8.39
C ARG A 34 -5.36 16.07 9.15
N PHE A 35 -5.65 15.91 10.44
CA PHE A 35 -5.22 14.76 11.22
C PHE A 35 -5.78 13.45 10.63
N TRP A 36 -7.09 13.41 10.33
CA TRP A 36 -7.73 12.23 9.74
C TRP A 36 -7.22 11.91 8.33
N SER A 37 -6.95 12.96 7.54
CA SER A 37 -6.28 12.84 6.24
C SER A 37 -4.88 12.24 6.39
N GLY A 38 -4.09 12.71 7.36
CA GLY A 38 -2.74 12.22 7.63
C GLY A 38 -2.73 10.74 8.02
N CYS A 39 -3.60 10.33 8.93
CA CYS A 39 -3.76 8.91 9.30
C CYS A 39 -4.09 8.04 8.07
N SER A 40 -5.01 8.49 7.22
CA SER A 40 -5.39 7.77 6.01
C SER A 40 -4.25 7.68 5.01
N ALA A 41 -3.51 8.77 4.80
CA ALA A 41 -2.38 8.82 3.87
C ALA A 41 -1.28 7.83 4.26
N VAL A 42 -0.92 7.75 5.54
CA VAL A 42 0.10 6.79 6.03
C VAL A 42 -0.33 5.35 5.79
N VAL A 43 -1.60 5.02 6.03
CA VAL A 43 -2.15 3.68 5.77
C VAL A 43 -2.11 3.35 4.29
N ILE A 44 -2.48 4.30 3.41
CA ILE A 44 -2.43 4.12 1.95
C ILE A 44 -1.00 3.86 1.49
N ILE A 45 -0.04 4.71 1.88
CA ILE A 45 1.36 4.60 1.49
C ILE A 45 1.93 3.25 1.92
N THR A 46 1.75 2.89 3.20
CA THR A 46 2.29 1.64 3.76
C THR A 46 1.70 0.42 3.06
N ASN A 47 0.39 0.41 2.81
CA ASN A 47 -0.27 -0.74 2.21
C ASN A 47 0.06 -0.87 0.71
N ASN A 48 0.20 0.25 0.00
CA ASN A 48 0.65 0.25 -1.40
C ASN A 48 2.08 -0.28 -1.52
N TRP A 49 2.98 0.18 -0.64
CA TRP A 49 4.36 -0.33 -0.58
C TRP A 49 4.41 -1.85 -0.37
N MET A 50 3.64 -2.35 0.60
CA MET A 50 3.56 -3.79 0.87
C MET A 50 3.01 -4.58 -0.33
N LEU A 51 1.95 -4.10 -0.99
CA LEU A 51 1.40 -4.76 -2.17
C LEU A 51 2.43 -4.80 -3.30
N ILE A 52 3.14 -3.71 -3.58
CA ILE A 52 4.13 -3.70 -4.65
C ILE A 52 5.26 -4.69 -4.37
N VAL A 53 5.77 -4.72 -3.13
CA VAL A 53 6.81 -5.67 -2.72
C VAL A 53 6.34 -7.12 -2.81
N GLU A 54 5.08 -7.38 -2.47
CA GLU A 54 4.47 -8.71 -2.54
C GLU A 54 4.34 -9.22 -3.98
N TRP A 55 3.91 -8.35 -4.90
CA TRP A 55 3.72 -8.72 -6.30
C TRP A 55 5.00 -8.70 -7.15
N THR A 56 6.08 -8.11 -6.63
CA THR A 56 7.35 -7.99 -7.35
C THR A 56 8.23 -9.21 -7.13
N ARG A 57 8.72 -9.80 -8.23
CA ARG A 57 9.70 -10.90 -8.21
C ARG A 57 10.99 -10.47 -7.51
N SER A 58 11.57 -11.35 -6.71
CA SER A 58 12.75 -11.06 -5.87
C SER A 58 13.92 -10.43 -6.64
N GLN A 59 14.15 -10.84 -7.89
CA GLN A 59 15.27 -10.34 -8.72
C GLN A 59 15.08 -8.90 -9.22
N SER A 60 13.84 -8.42 -9.36
CA SER A 60 13.54 -7.07 -9.85
C SER A 60 13.09 -6.10 -8.74
N LYS A 61 13.07 -6.54 -7.47
CA LYS A 61 12.62 -5.71 -6.33
C LYS A 61 13.37 -4.39 -6.22
N ALA A 62 14.70 -4.40 -6.36
CA ALA A 62 15.50 -3.18 -6.26
C ALA A 62 15.12 -2.16 -7.34
N MET A 63 14.99 -2.59 -8.60
CA MET A 63 14.60 -1.73 -9.71
C MET A 63 13.19 -1.15 -9.52
N VAL A 64 12.24 -1.97 -9.08
CA VAL A 64 10.86 -1.51 -8.82
C VAL A 64 10.83 -0.51 -7.67
N ILE A 65 11.56 -0.75 -6.59
CA ILE A 65 11.69 0.19 -5.47
C ILE A 65 12.25 1.53 -5.95
N THR A 66 13.32 1.52 -6.75
CA THR A 66 13.90 2.75 -7.32
C THR A 66 12.90 3.50 -8.19
N LEU A 67 12.13 2.79 -9.02
CA LEU A 67 11.13 3.41 -9.88
C LEU A 67 10.01 4.07 -9.06
N ILE A 68 9.58 3.44 -7.97
CA ILE A 68 8.59 4.04 -7.03
C ILE A 68 9.16 5.30 -6.39
N THR A 69 10.41 5.27 -5.92
CA THR A 69 11.02 6.45 -5.30
C THR A 69 11.12 7.60 -6.29
N CYS A 70 11.50 7.33 -7.55
CA CYS A 70 11.48 8.32 -8.62
C CYS A 70 10.08 8.88 -8.87
N ALA A 71 9.05 8.02 -8.92
CA ALA A 71 7.67 8.45 -9.10
C ALA A 71 7.18 9.33 -7.94
N ILE A 72 7.57 9.03 -6.69
CA ILE A 72 7.29 9.87 -5.53
C ILE A 72 7.95 11.25 -5.67
N SER A 73 9.23 11.29 -6.06
CA SER A 73 9.94 12.56 -6.28
C SER A 73 9.27 13.41 -7.35
N ILE A 74 8.86 12.80 -8.48
CA ILE A 74 8.11 13.50 -9.54
C ILE A 74 6.78 14.03 -8.99
N GLY A 75 6.06 13.23 -8.20
CA GLY A 75 4.81 13.66 -7.57
C GLY A 75 4.99 14.87 -6.64
N GLN A 76 6.09 14.93 -5.87
CA GLN A 76 6.42 16.08 -5.03
C GLN A 76 6.75 17.33 -5.86
N ILE A 77 7.50 17.18 -6.95
CA ILE A 77 7.80 18.28 -7.88
C ILE A 77 6.51 18.81 -8.51
N MET A 78 5.62 17.92 -8.97
CA MET A 78 4.30 18.30 -9.50
C MET A 78 3.45 19.03 -8.47
N LEU A 79 3.45 18.57 -7.21
CA LEU A 79 2.74 19.24 -6.12
C LEU A 79 3.27 20.66 -5.88
N GLY A 80 4.60 20.84 -5.90
CA GLY A 80 5.23 22.17 -5.83
C GLY A 80 4.85 23.06 -7.02
N GLY A 81 4.81 22.50 -8.23
CA GLY A 81 4.33 23.19 -9.43
C GLY A 81 2.87 23.64 -9.32
N LEU A 82 1.99 22.77 -8.81
CA LEU A 82 0.59 23.12 -8.56
C LEU A 82 0.45 24.23 -7.52
N ALA A 83 1.27 24.23 -6.48
CA ALA A 83 1.28 25.30 -5.48
C ALA A 83 1.73 26.67 -6.05
N PHE A 84 2.57 26.67 -7.10
CA PHE A 84 2.93 27.90 -7.79
C PHE A 84 1.79 28.45 -8.66
N VAL A 85 1.06 27.55 -9.33
CA VAL A 85 -0.09 27.91 -10.20
C VAL A 85 -1.30 28.33 -9.38
N PHE A 86 -1.67 27.55 -8.37
CA PHE A 86 -2.82 27.82 -7.50
C PHE A 86 -2.36 28.53 -6.24
N ARG A 87 -2.43 29.87 -6.25
CA ARG A 87 -2.06 30.69 -5.09
C ARG A 87 -3.05 30.61 -3.93
N ASP A 88 -4.31 30.31 -4.22
CA ASP A 88 -5.33 30.08 -3.21
C ASP A 88 -5.22 28.64 -2.67
N TRP A 89 -5.05 28.53 -1.35
CA TRP A 89 -4.80 27.25 -0.70
C TRP A 89 -6.04 26.35 -0.70
N HIS A 90 -7.26 26.90 -0.72
CA HIS A 90 -8.48 26.09 -0.81
C HIS A 90 -8.56 25.40 -2.18
N THR A 91 -8.30 26.15 -3.24
CA THR A 91 -8.26 25.63 -4.61
C THR A 91 -7.19 24.56 -4.75
N LEU A 92 -5.98 24.80 -4.22
CA LEU A 92 -4.91 23.80 -4.21
C LEU A 92 -5.33 22.52 -3.47
N GLN A 93 -5.94 22.66 -2.29
CA GLN A 93 -6.42 21.54 -1.48
C GLN A 93 -7.48 20.70 -2.24
N LEU A 94 -8.38 21.34 -2.98
CA LEU A 94 -9.37 20.66 -3.82
C LEU A 94 -8.71 19.93 -4.98
N VAL A 95 -7.82 20.61 -5.72
CA VAL A 95 -7.10 20.04 -6.87
C VAL A 95 -6.32 18.78 -6.46
N VAL A 96 -5.66 18.81 -5.29
CA VAL A 96 -4.93 17.66 -4.74
C VAL A 96 -5.86 16.55 -4.25
N SER A 97 -7.09 16.88 -3.85
CA SER A 97 -8.06 15.89 -3.35
C SER A 97 -8.74 15.09 -4.49
N VAL A 98 -8.92 15.69 -5.67
CA VAL A 98 -9.60 15.06 -6.83
C VAL A 98 -8.97 13.72 -7.26
N PRO A 99 -7.65 13.58 -7.42
CA PRO A 99 -7.02 12.30 -7.78
C PRO A 99 -7.39 11.15 -6.84
N PHE A 100 -7.60 11.41 -5.53
CA PHE A 100 -7.96 10.37 -4.57
C PHE A 100 -9.36 9.79 -4.80
N PHE A 101 -10.30 10.57 -5.33
CA PHE A 101 -11.58 10.04 -5.80
C PHE A 101 -11.41 9.10 -6.99
N VAL A 102 -10.53 9.46 -7.94
CA VAL A 102 -10.22 8.59 -9.10
C VAL A 102 -9.59 7.27 -8.62
N PHE A 103 -8.67 7.33 -7.65
CA PHE A 103 -8.11 6.14 -7.02
C PHE A 103 -9.16 5.30 -6.29
N PHE A 104 -10.11 5.92 -5.60
CA PHE A 104 -11.21 5.22 -4.96
C PHE A 104 -12.05 4.41 -5.98
N PHE A 105 -12.43 5.03 -7.11
CA PHE A 105 -13.16 4.32 -8.16
C PHE A 105 -12.32 3.23 -8.83
N SER A 106 -11.04 3.51 -9.08
CA SER A 106 -10.09 2.58 -9.69
C SER A 106 -9.71 1.42 -8.75
N SER A 107 -9.89 1.57 -7.44
CA SER A 107 -9.62 0.53 -6.44
C SER A 107 -10.42 -0.76 -6.69
N ARG A 108 -11.53 -0.70 -7.46
CA ARG A 108 -12.27 -1.89 -7.87
C ARG A 108 -11.42 -2.86 -8.69
N TRP A 109 -10.45 -2.36 -9.43
CA TRP A 109 -9.62 -3.12 -10.38
C TRP A 109 -8.35 -3.69 -9.73
N LEU A 110 -8.03 -3.26 -8.50
CA LEU A 110 -6.89 -3.79 -7.75
C LEU A 110 -7.08 -5.28 -7.43
N VAL A 111 -6.00 -6.02 -7.57
CA VAL A 111 -5.93 -7.43 -7.16
C VAL A 111 -5.64 -7.47 -5.66
N GLU A 112 -6.35 -8.33 -4.92
CA GLU A 112 -6.14 -8.52 -3.49
C GLU A 112 -4.83 -9.28 -3.23
N SER A 113 -4.15 -9.00 -2.12
CA SER A 113 -2.89 -9.67 -1.73
C SER A 113 -3.02 -11.19 -1.75
N ALA A 114 -2.12 -11.86 -2.46
CA ALA A 114 -2.06 -13.32 -2.53
C ALA A 114 -1.84 -13.91 -1.13
N ARG A 115 -0.94 -13.31 -0.35
CA ARG A 115 -0.65 -13.70 1.03
C ARG A 115 -1.86 -13.54 1.95
N TRP A 116 -2.64 -12.48 1.79
CA TRP A 116 -3.86 -12.30 2.58
C TRP A 116 -4.92 -13.37 2.22
N LEU A 117 -5.07 -13.71 0.94
CA LEU A 117 -5.99 -14.77 0.50
C LEU A 117 -5.58 -16.15 1.02
N ILE A 118 -4.27 -16.42 1.11
CA ILE A 118 -3.68 -17.62 1.70
C ILE A 118 -4.01 -17.71 3.19
N ILE A 119 -3.71 -16.66 3.97
CA ILE A 119 -3.91 -16.64 5.43
C ILE A 119 -5.41 -16.66 5.79
N THR A 120 -6.29 -16.12 4.94
CA THR A 120 -7.74 -16.08 5.17
C THR A 120 -8.47 -17.33 4.67
N ASN A 121 -7.77 -18.46 4.53
CA ASN A 121 -8.29 -19.77 4.14
C ASN A 121 -9.10 -19.77 2.83
N ASN A 122 -8.71 -18.93 1.85
CA ASN A 122 -9.29 -18.90 0.51
C ASN A 122 -8.20 -19.12 -0.57
N PRO A 123 -7.50 -20.27 -0.53
CA PRO A 123 -6.35 -20.56 -1.38
C PRO A 123 -6.68 -20.54 -2.88
N ASP A 124 -7.85 -21.02 -3.27
CA ASP A 124 -8.27 -21.12 -4.67
C ASP A 124 -8.43 -19.74 -5.32
N LYS A 125 -8.95 -18.76 -4.54
CA LYS A 125 -9.03 -17.37 -4.98
C LYS A 125 -7.64 -16.76 -5.10
N GLY A 126 -6.74 -17.06 -4.17
CA GLY A 126 -5.34 -16.65 -4.21
C GLY A 126 -4.65 -17.13 -5.48
N LEU A 127 -4.79 -18.42 -5.81
CA LEU A 127 -4.21 -19.02 -7.02
C LEU A 127 -4.80 -18.40 -8.29
N LYS A 128 -6.11 -18.15 -8.33
CA LYS A 128 -6.78 -17.51 -9.48
C LYS A 128 -6.27 -16.09 -9.74
N GLU A 129 -6.13 -15.28 -8.69
CA GLU A 129 -5.58 -13.93 -8.80
C GLU A 129 -4.09 -13.95 -9.16
N LEU A 130 -3.31 -14.88 -8.61
CA LEU A 130 -1.90 -15.07 -8.95
C LEU A 130 -1.72 -15.45 -10.42
N LYS A 131 -2.55 -16.37 -10.96
CA LYS A 131 -2.59 -16.72 -12.39
C LYS A 131 -2.91 -15.50 -13.25
N LYS A 132 -3.88 -14.67 -12.84
CA LYS A 132 -4.28 -13.46 -13.55
C LYS A 132 -3.14 -12.43 -13.63
N VAL A 133 -2.40 -12.24 -12.54
CA VAL A 133 -1.23 -11.34 -12.52
C VAL A 133 -0.08 -11.94 -13.32
N ALA A 134 0.17 -13.24 -13.21
CA ALA A 134 1.20 -13.94 -13.99
C ALA A 134 0.98 -13.80 -15.50
N HIS A 135 -0.28 -13.93 -15.95
CA HIS A 135 -0.65 -13.74 -17.34
C HIS A 135 -0.45 -12.28 -17.80
N ARG A 136 -0.85 -11.29 -16.97
CA ARG A 136 -0.58 -9.87 -17.25
C ARG A 136 0.90 -9.54 -17.34
N ASN A 137 1.74 -10.23 -16.56
CA ASN A 137 3.19 -10.08 -16.59
C ASN A 137 3.85 -10.89 -17.73
N GLY A 138 3.08 -11.45 -18.67
CA GLY A 138 3.60 -12.12 -19.86
C GLY A 138 4.23 -13.50 -19.60
N ILE A 139 3.94 -14.12 -18.45
CA ILE A 139 4.46 -15.45 -18.12
C ILE A 139 3.67 -16.49 -18.92
N LYS A 140 4.19 -16.86 -20.10
CA LYS A 140 3.56 -17.80 -21.04
C LYS A 140 3.31 -19.21 -20.46
N ASN A 141 4.02 -19.58 -19.40
CA ASN A 141 3.87 -20.85 -18.66
C ASN A 141 3.47 -20.62 -17.20
N ALA A 142 2.50 -19.74 -16.93
CA ALA A 142 2.04 -19.43 -15.57
C ALA A 142 1.59 -20.69 -14.79
N GLU A 143 1.08 -21.70 -15.48
CA GLU A 143 0.65 -22.97 -14.87
C GLU A 143 1.81 -23.92 -14.53
N ALA A 144 2.92 -23.88 -15.26
CA ALA A 144 4.12 -24.68 -14.97
C ALA A 144 5.12 -23.96 -14.05
N ALA A 145 5.15 -22.62 -14.08
CA ALA A 145 5.99 -21.81 -13.19
C ALA A 145 5.42 -21.73 -11.77
N LEU A 146 4.09 -21.80 -11.64
CA LEU A 146 3.42 -22.05 -10.36
C LEU A 146 3.32 -23.56 -10.17
N ASN A 147 4.43 -24.22 -9.87
CA ASN A 147 4.38 -25.60 -9.40
C ASN A 147 3.37 -25.65 -8.25
N MET A 148 2.27 -26.36 -8.45
CA MET A 148 1.16 -26.42 -7.50
C MET A 148 1.65 -26.90 -6.13
N GLU A 149 2.69 -27.76 -6.12
CA GLU A 149 3.41 -28.20 -4.92
C GLU A 149 4.26 -27.10 -4.29
N GLY A 150 5.10 -26.40 -5.05
CA GLY A 150 5.92 -25.30 -4.52
C GLY A 150 5.06 -24.17 -3.95
N PHE A 151 3.94 -23.86 -4.61
CA PHE A 151 2.96 -22.92 -4.09
C PHE A 151 2.32 -23.42 -2.79
N LYS A 152 1.91 -24.70 -2.72
CA LYS A 152 1.37 -25.32 -1.49
C LYS A 152 2.38 -25.30 -0.34
N VAL A 153 3.67 -25.52 -0.61
CA VAL A 153 4.74 -25.47 0.40
C VAL A 153 4.92 -24.04 0.91
N THR A 154 5.05 -23.04 0.03
CA THR A 154 5.12 -21.63 0.44
C THR A 154 3.86 -21.19 1.19
N MET A 155 2.69 -21.70 0.80
CA MET A 155 1.43 -21.47 1.51
C MET A 155 1.45 -22.04 2.93
N GLN A 156 1.96 -23.26 3.10
CA GLN A 156 2.07 -23.92 4.39
C GLN A 156 3.05 -23.17 5.30
N GLU A 157 4.21 -22.77 4.79
CA GLU A 157 5.19 -21.96 5.51
C GLU A 157 4.61 -20.61 5.96
N GLU A 158 3.88 -19.91 5.08
CA GLU A 158 3.23 -18.64 5.41
C GLU A 158 2.09 -18.79 6.43
N LEU A 159 1.36 -19.90 6.39
CA LEU A 159 0.31 -20.22 7.36
C LEU A 159 0.92 -20.53 8.74
N GLU A 160 1.99 -21.32 8.79
CA GLU A 160 2.73 -21.62 10.02
C GLU A 160 3.37 -20.36 10.61
N ALA A 161 3.97 -19.51 9.77
CA ALA A 161 4.50 -18.22 10.18
C ALA A 161 3.41 -17.29 10.73
N ALA A 162 2.20 -17.30 10.16
CA ALA A 162 1.07 -16.52 10.66
C ALA A 162 0.49 -17.06 11.98
N GLN A 163 0.60 -18.37 12.23
CA GLN A 163 0.20 -19.00 13.49
C GLN A 163 1.23 -18.78 14.61
N THR A 164 2.50 -18.58 14.25
CA THR A 164 3.54 -18.19 15.19
C THR A 164 3.22 -16.83 15.78
N LYS A 165 2.76 -16.78 17.03
CA LYS A 165 2.47 -15.51 17.75
C LYS A 165 3.77 -14.75 18.02
N THR A 166 4.22 -13.96 17.07
CA THR A 166 5.29 -12.98 17.29
C THR A 166 4.68 -11.71 17.87
N THR A 167 5.07 -11.33 19.09
CA THR A 167 4.62 -10.09 19.70
C THR A 167 5.59 -8.96 19.33
N VAL A 168 5.10 -7.72 19.19
CA VAL A 168 5.96 -6.55 18.90
C VAL A 168 7.10 -6.41 19.93
N PHE A 169 6.87 -6.87 21.16
CA PHE A 169 7.87 -6.91 22.23
C PHE A 169 9.03 -7.89 21.95
N ASP A 170 8.77 -8.98 21.22
CA ASP A 170 9.82 -9.95 20.85
C ASP A 170 10.85 -9.35 19.87
N LEU A 171 10.46 -8.30 19.16
CA LEU A 171 11.33 -7.52 18.28
C LEU A 171 12.43 -6.79 19.07
N PHE A 172 12.09 -6.29 20.26
CA PHE A 172 13.03 -5.63 21.18
C PHE A 172 13.81 -6.63 22.04
N ARG A 173 13.25 -7.83 22.23
CA ARG A 173 13.88 -8.92 22.97
C ARG A 173 15.04 -9.56 22.20
N THR A 174 15.02 -9.49 20.87
CA THR A 174 16.06 -10.09 20.02
C THR A 174 17.19 -9.08 19.75
N PRO A 175 18.41 -9.28 20.28
CA PRO A 175 19.46 -8.25 20.29
C PRO A 175 19.97 -7.89 18.89
N ASN A 176 19.99 -8.84 17.96
CA ASN A 176 20.40 -8.61 16.56
C ASN A 176 19.37 -7.80 15.77
N LEU A 177 18.07 -8.00 16.01
CA LEU A 177 17.01 -7.19 15.40
C LEU A 177 17.01 -5.78 15.96
N ARG A 178 17.16 -5.62 17.27
CA ARG A 178 17.27 -4.31 17.91
C ARG A 178 18.41 -3.46 17.33
N LYS A 179 19.60 -4.04 17.15
CA LYS A 179 20.74 -3.34 16.51
C LYS A 179 20.41 -2.88 15.09
N ARG A 180 19.78 -3.75 14.27
CA ARG A 180 19.37 -3.39 12.91
C ARG A 180 18.32 -2.27 12.89
N ILE A 181 17.33 -2.33 13.79
CA ILE A 181 16.29 -1.29 13.90
C ILE A 181 16.91 0.04 14.32
N CYS A 182 17.79 0.07 15.33
CA CYS A 182 18.48 1.29 15.76
C CYS A 182 19.32 1.92 14.65
N LEU A 183 20.01 1.10 13.84
CA LEU A 183 20.78 1.58 12.69
C LEU A 183 19.88 2.14 11.58
N LEU A 184 18.76 1.48 11.31
CA LEU A 184 17.81 1.91 10.26
C LEU A 184 16.97 3.13 10.67
N LEU A 185 16.75 3.37 11.97
CA LEU A 185 16.07 4.58 12.46
C LEU A 185 16.95 5.84 12.37
N PHE A 186 18.26 5.67 12.20
CA PHE A 186 19.23 6.77 12.13
C PHE A 186 19.51 7.26 10.70
N VAL A 187 18.96 6.57 9.69
CA VAL A 187 19.08 6.89 8.25
C VAL A 187 17.75 7.46 7.75
#